data_AF-A0A7V3AV19-F1
#
_entry.id   AF-A0A7V3AV19-F1
#
_cell.length_a   1.000
_cell.length_b   1.000
_cell.length_c   1.000
_cell.angle_alpha   90.00
_cell.angle_beta   90.00
_cell.angle_gamma   90.00
#
_symmetry.space_group_name_H-M   'P 1'
#
loop_
_entity.id
_entity.type
_entity.pdbx_description
1 polymer ?
#
loop_
_entity_poly.entity_id
_entity_poly.type
_entity_poly.pdbx_seq_one_letter_code
_entity_poly.pdbx_strand_id
1 'polypeptide(L)' 'MDYFFAQVEERENPQFKGKPIVVGADPKGGKGRGVVSTANYEARKYGIKSGMPISKAWQLCSNAIFLSSKY' A
#
# COMPACT_ATOMS: atom_id res chain seq x y z
N MET A 1 -9.02 -9.38 10.00
CA MET A 1 -8.34 -10.49 9.30
C MET A 1 -7.76 -9.92 8.01
N ASP A 2 -6.75 -9.04 8.11
CA ASP A 2 -6.43 -8.04 7.06
C ASP A 2 -4.96 -8.03 6.63
N TYR A 3 -4.22 -9.09 6.95
CA TYR A 3 -2.80 -9.22 6.60
C TYR A 3 -2.55 -10.24 5.49
N PHE A 4 -3.59 -10.90 4.97
CA PHE A 4 -3.44 -12.06 4.10
C PHE A 4 -2.72 -11.76 2.78
N PHE A 5 -3.01 -10.63 2.12
CA PHE A 5 -2.34 -10.29 0.85
C PHE A 5 -0.88 -9.84 1.05
N ALA A 6 -0.61 -8.99 2.05
CA ALA A 6 0.75 -8.56 2.35
C ALA A 6 1.64 -9.74 2.80
N GLN A 7 1.11 -10.69 3.59
CA GLN A 7 1.87 -11.85 4.03
C GLN A 7 2.13 -12.87 2.90
N VAL A 8 1.20 -13.03 1.96
CA VAL A 8 1.39 -13.94 0.81
C VAL A 8 2.51 -13.41 -0.09
N GLU A 9 2.52 -12.11 -0.39
CA GLU A 9 3.61 -11.50 -1.19
C GLU A 9 4.94 -11.39 -0.44
N GLU A 10 4.95 -11.11 0.87
CA GLU A 10 6.19 -11.13 1.68
C GLU A 10 6.79 -12.54 1.80
N ARG A 11 5.97 -13.60 1.73
CA ARG A 11 6.43 -14.99 1.82
C ARG A 11 6.98 -15.52 0.49
N GLU A 12 6.41 -15.10 -0.64
CA GLU A 12 6.90 -15.48 -1.97
C GLU A 12 8.07 -14.62 -2.47
N ASN A 13 8.22 -13.38 -1.98
CA ASN A 13 9.30 -12.49 -2.39
C ASN A 13 10.00 -11.86 -1.18
N PRO A 14 11.14 -12.42 -0.72
CA PRO A 14 11.94 -11.84 0.36
C PRO A 14 12.39 -10.39 0.08
N GLN A 15 12.31 -9.94 -1.18
CA GLN A 15 12.61 -8.58 -1.61
C GLN A 15 11.56 -7.52 -1.20
N PHE A 16 10.37 -7.93 -0.75
CA PHE A 16 9.33 -7.03 -0.25
C PHE A 16 9.36 -6.86 1.27
N LYS A 17 10.11 -7.72 1.96
CA LYS A 17 10.31 -7.63 3.41
C LYS A 17 11.02 -6.32 3.75
N GLY A 18 10.36 -5.48 4.54
CA GLY A 18 10.88 -4.16 4.90
C GLY A 18 10.60 -3.05 3.88
N LYS A 19 9.79 -3.30 2.83
CA LYS A 19 9.32 -2.26 1.92
C LYS A 19 7.92 -1.77 2.29
N PRO A 20 7.60 -0.49 2.08
CA PRO A 20 6.26 0.03 2.32
C PRO A 20 5.28 -0.53 1.28
N ILE A 21 4.22 -1.19 1.75
CA ILE A 21 3.17 -1.80 0.93
C ILE A 21 1.83 -1.17 1.30
N VAL A 22 1.09 -0.76 0.28
CA VAL A 22 -0.20 -0.08 0.37
C VAL A 22 -1.19 -0.81 -0.53
N VAL A 23 -2.26 -1.32 0.06
CA VAL A 23 -3.37 -1.96 -0.64
C VAL A 23 -4.54 -0.99 -0.71
N GLY A 24 -5.11 -0.78 -1.88
CA GLY A 24 -6.25 0.12 -2.04
C GLY A 24 -6.63 0.36 -3.49
N ALA A 25 -7.15 1.55 -3.77
CA ALA A 25 -7.40 2.01 -5.13
C ALA A 25 -6.09 2.20 -5.91
N ASP A 26 -6.15 2.11 -7.25
CA ASP A 26 -5.00 2.42 -8.09
C ASP A 26 -4.65 3.92 -7.99
N PRO A 27 -3.44 4.29 -7.52
CA PRO A 27 -3.02 5.68 -7.41
C PRO A 27 -2.80 6.36 -8.76
N LYS A 28 -2.77 5.65 -9.91
CA LYS A 28 -2.55 6.20 -11.26
C LYS A 28 -1.49 7.31 -11.29
N GLY A 29 -0.34 7.06 -10.66
CA GLY A 29 0.75 8.04 -10.55
C GLY A 29 0.42 9.29 -9.72
N GLY A 30 -0.42 9.17 -8.69
CA GLY A 30 -0.88 10.26 -7.84
C GLY A 30 -2.18 10.95 -8.30
N LYS A 31 -2.73 10.56 -9.47
CA LYS A 31 -4.03 11.06 -9.98
C LYS A 31 -5.19 10.09 -9.74
N GLY A 32 -4.92 8.98 -9.08
CA GLY A 32 -5.87 7.96 -8.70
C GLY A 32 -6.92 8.51 -7.75
N ARG A 33 -8.15 8.02 -7.91
CA ARG A 33 -9.27 8.34 -7.04
C ARG A 33 -9.59 7.11 -6.21
N GLY A 34 -9.70 7.32 -4.91
CA GLY A 34 -9.99 6.27 -3.93
C GLY A 34 -9.14 6.43 -2.69
N VAL A 35 -9.23 5.44 -1.81
CA VAL A 35 -8.58 5.44 -0.50
C VAL A 35 -7.70 4.20 -0.34
N VAL A 36 -6.75 4.30 0.58
CA VAL A 36 -5.99 3.17 1.09
C VAL A 36 -6.94 2.27 1.88
N SER A 37 -7.08 1.02 1.45
CA SER A 37 -7.79 0.01 2.23
C SER A 37 -6.93 -0.44 3.41
N THR A 38 -5.71 -0.89 3.12
CA THR A 38 -4.78 -1.45 4.11
C THR A 38 -3.35 -1.00 3.83
N ALA A 39 -2.56 -0.80 4.88
CA ALA A 39 -1.14 -0.47 4.77
C ALA A 39 -0.33 -1.30 5.76
N ASN A 40 0.85 -1.77 5.34
CA ASN A 40 1.76 -2.52 6.20
C ASN A 40 2.48 -1.59 7.21
N TYR A 41 3.20 -2.20 8.17
CA TYR A 41 3.92 -1.44 9.19
C TYR A 41 4.97 -0.48 8.62
N GLU A 42 5.67 -0.86 7.55
CA GLU A 42 6.63 0.03 6.91
C GLU A 42 5.95 1.26 6.29
N ALA A 43 4.85 1.08 5.54
CA ALA A 43 4.07 2.19 5.01
C ALA A 43 3.53 3.11 6.12
N ARG A 44 3.15 2.55 7.27
CA ARG A 44 2.75 3.32 8.45
C ARG A 44 3.88 4.17 9.03
N LYS A 45 5.15 3.73 8.94
CA LYS A 45 6.30 4.58 9.33
C LYS A 45 6.42 5.83 8.47
N TYR A 46 6.02 5.76 7.19
CA TYR A 46 5.93 6.93 6.29
C TYR A 46 4.67 7.78 6.52
N GLY A 47 3.83 7.43 7.50
CA GLY A 47 2.59 8.15 7.81
C GLY A 47 1.38 7.74 6.95
N ILE A 48 1.50 6.67 6.15
CA ILE A 48 0.39 6.15 5.35
C ILE A 48 -0.54 5.33 6.26
N LYS A 49 -1.84 5.60 6.16
CA LYS A 49 -2.88 5.02 7.04
C LYS A 49 -4.04 4.50 6.21
N SER A 50 -4.76 3.51 6.72
CA SER A 50 -6.04 3.10 6.14
C SER A 50 -7.03 4.27 6.14
N GLY A 51 -7.84 4.39 5.09
CA GLY A 51 -8.75 5.51 4.87
C GLY A 51 -8.09 6.79 4.32
N MET A 52 -6.75 6.83 4.20
CA MET A 52 -6.06 7.97 3.57
C MET A 52 -6.34 7.99 2.06
N PRO A 53 -6.51 9.16 1.43
CA PRO A 53 -6.59 9.25 -0.03
C PRO A 53 -5.36 8.63 -0.69
N ILE A 54 -5.57 7.80 -1.71
CA ILE A 54 -4.48 7.08 -2.37
C ILE A 54 -3.47 8.04 -3.03
N SER A 55 -3.94 9.18 -3.53
CA SER A 55 -3.11 10.27 -4.06
C SER A 55 -2.18 10.84 -3.00
N LYS A 56 -2.65 10.99 -1.76
CA LYS A 56 -1.84 11.46 -0.63
C LYS A 56 -0.85 10.40 -0.17
N ALA A 57 -1.26 9.13 -0.13
CA ALA A 57 -0.35 8.02 0.14
C ALA A 57 0.79 7.95 -0.90
N TRP A 58 0.47 8.14 -2.18
CA TRP A 58 1.44 8.23 -3.28
C TRP A 58 2.40 9.41 -3.13
N GLN A 59 1.91 10.58 -2.70
CA GLN A 59 2.76 11.74 -2.44
C GLN A 59 3.71 11.53 -1.25
N LEU A 60 3.26 10.82 -0.21
CA LEU A 60 4.09 10.51 0.96
C LEU A 60 5.20 9.50 0.63
N CYS A 61 4.87 8.48 -0.16
CA CYS A 61 5.84 7.47 -0.57
C CYS A 61 5.49 6.94 -1.95
N SER A 62 6.04 7.57 -2.99
CA SER A 62 5.90 7.11 -4.37
C SER A 62 6.66 5.80 -4.63
N ASN A 63 7.61 5.45 -3.75
CA ASN A 63 8.34 4.18 -3.77
C ASN A 63 7.60 3.04 -3.06
N ALA A 64 6.43 3.32 -2.46
CA ALA A 64 5.61 2.27 -1.89
C ALA A 64 4.99 1.40 -2.98
N ILE A 65 4.80 0.13 -2.66
CA ILE A 65 4.18 -0.83 -3.56
C ILE A 65 2.68 -0.67 -3.40
N PHE A 66 2.03 -0.15 -4.45
CA PHE A 66 0.58 0.03 -4.48
C PHE A 66 -0.08 -1.15 -5.16
N LEU A 67 -0.82 -1.92 -4.38
CA LEU A 67 -1.56 -3.07 -4.84
C LEU A 67 -3.02 -2.69 -5.01
N SER A 68 -3.50 -2.79 -6.24
CA SER A 68 -4.94 -2.68 -6.50
C SER A 68 -5.61 -3.95 -5.99
N SER A 69 -6.56 -3.82 -5.07
CA SER A 69 -7.42 -4.94 -4.70
C SER A 69 -8.32 -5.24 -5.91
N LYS A 70 -7.88 -6.14 -6.79
CA LYS A 70 -8.72 -6.68 -7.87
C LYS A 70 -9.64 -7.74 -7.27
N TYR A 71 -10.72 -7.30 -6.65
CA TYR A 71 -11.92 -8.10 -6.41
C TYR A 71 -13.15 -7.21 -6.60
#